data_AF-W6YIL1-F1
#
_entry.id   AF-W6YIL1-F1
#
_cell.length_a   1.000
_cell.length_b   1.000
_cell.length_c   1.000
_cell.angle_alpha   90.00
_cell.angle_beta   90.00
_cell.angle_gamma   90.00
#
_symmetry.space_group_name_H-M   'P 1'
#
loop_
_entity.id
_entity.type
_entity.pdbx_description
1 polymer ?
#
loop_
_entity_poly.entity_id
_entity_poly.type
_entity_poly.pdbx_seq_one_letter_code
_entity_poly.pdbx_strand_id
1 'polypeptide(L)'
;MKSASESSGQRSTSRLVSLFCLWKTALLTLAAFCPGPGYDTSGLILLDTSVQRHDHFNVYTRFERFVLNLLRWDALYFVKSAERGLIHEQAWAFSGAYSRLLNIVTAVVSGSVTPPLHYYVLAGIIVSNACHLISVLVLHRLLTLVLEPQQQKTIPFVAAILHVLTPASLFMCAPYAEAIFSLLNFTGMLLYAQSRTIARSTTFSIQEDIQKVGAGLFFATATLMRSNGLLSGTILLYDVVRYLFALKSTQRSIHDVRRILVTCISGSLIAIAFIGPQYLAYTEFCNGESGTGIRPWCEKRLPSIYSWAQSHYWNVGLFRYWTVSNLPLFMLAAPMLWLLFTSSVTLLRSCAGDLLRTTPVSGASVTQDAGSAICKLPELALPQLFLAVSAVTTFHVQIVNRIASGYPVWYLMVATWAIDSQGSSSTKNLSSRAQWLVRGMVIYSLVQGMLYANFLPPA
;
A
#
# COMPACT_ATOMS: atom_id res chain seq x y z
N MET A 1 23.24 19.71 21.24
CA MET A 1 22.90 18.53 20.41
C MET A 1 21.43 18.46 19.98
N LYS A 2 20.42 18.84 20.79
CA LYS A 2 18.99 18.84 20.37
C LYS A 2 18.68 19.81 19.21
N SER A 3 19.14 21.07 19.24
CA SER A 3 18.84 22.03 18.16
C SER A 3 19.53 21.73 16.82
N ALA A 4 20.72 21.12 16.86
CA ALA A 4 21.41 20.64 15.65
C ALA A 4 20.70 19.41 15.03
N SER A 5 20.13 18.55 15.87
CA SER A 5 19.28 17.42 15.44
C SER A 5 17.97 17.92 14.80
N GLU A 6 17.28 18.86 15.44
CA GLU A 6 16.02 19.43 14.95
C GLU A 6 16.19 20.16 13.61
N SER A 7 17.23 20.99 13.47
CA SER A 7 17.52 21.68 12.21
C SER A 7 17.87 20.72 11.06
N SER A 8 18.55 19.60 11.36
CA SER A 8 18.86 18.57 10.36
C SER A 8 17.60 17.80 9.89
N GLY A 9 16.68 17.51 10.82
CA GLY A 9 15.41 16.84 10.53
C GLY A 9 14.49 17.73 9.68
N GLN A 10 14.37 19.01 10.04
CA GLN A 10 13.55 19.97 9.30
C GLN A 10 14.06 20.19 7.86
N ARG A 11 15.39 20.23 7.66
CA ARG A 11 16.01 20.27 6.33
C ARG A 11 15.77 18.99 5.51
N SER A 12 15.67 17.83 6.16
CA SER A 12 15.35 16.56 5.48
C SER A 12 13.91 16.57 4.95
N THR A 13 12.96 16.93 5.81
CA THR A 13 11.53 17.02 5.46
C THR A 13 11.28 18.02 4.34
N SER A 14 11.85 19.22 4.41
CA SER A 14 11.67 20.24 3.36
C SER A 14 12.19 19.77 2.00
N ARG A 15 13.33 19.05 1.97
CA ARG A 15 13.86 18.42 0.75
C ARG A 15 12.94 17.33 0.21
N LEU A 16 12.40 16.47 1.07
CA LEU A 16 11.42 15.44 0.65
C LEU A 16 10.17 16.06 0.03
N VAL A 17 9.61 17.10 0.66
CA VAL A 17 8.45 17.83 0.13
C VAL A 17 8.77 18.45 -1.24
N SER A 18 9.94 19.08 -1.38
CA SER A 18 10.35 19.69 -2.65
C SER A 18 10.50 18.65 -3.77
N LEU A 19 11.17 17.52 -3.49
CA LEU A 19 11.31 16.41 -4.45
C LEU A 19 9.97 15.79 -4.80
N PHE A 20 9.06 15.64 -3.82
CA PHE A 20 7.71 15.17 -4.05
C PHE A 20 6.96 16.11 -4.99
N CYS A 21 6.95 17.41 -4.73
CA CYS A 21 6.29 18.39 -5.58
C CYS A 21 6.86 18.37 -7.00
N LEU A 22 8.18 18.33 -7.17
CA LEU A 22 8.82 18.23 -8.48
C LEU A 22 8.37 16.98 -9.25
N TRP A 23 8.40 15.82 -8.60
CA TRP A 23 8.02 14.56 -9.23
C TRP A 23 6.52 14.51 -9.57
N LYS A 24 5.65 14.98 -8.67
CA LYS A 24 4.21 15.06 -8.92
C LYS A 24 3.89 16.03 -10.04
N THR A 25 4.52 17.20 -10.07
CA THR A 25 4.37 18.14 -11.19
C THR A 25 4.80 17.49 -12.50
N ALA A 26 5.92 16.76 -12.53
CA ALA A 26 6.35 16.05 -13.73
C ALA A 26 5.31 15.02 -14.22
N LEU A 27 4.80 14.17 -13.33
CA LEU A 27 3.78 13.16 -13.67
C LEU A 27 2.43 13.78 -14.08
N LEU A 28 1.97 14.81 -13.38
CA LEU A 28 0.70 15.48 -13.69
C LEU A 28 0.79 16.28 -14.99
N THR A 29 1.94 16.90 -15.27
CA THR A 29 2.21 17.56 -16.55
C THR A 29 2.21 16.52 -17.67
N LEU A 30 2.90 15.39 -17.48
CA LEU A 30 2.89 14.29 -18.44
C LEU A 30 1.44 13.85 -18.77
N ALA A 31 0.60 13.66 -17.75
CA ALA A 31 -0.81 13.31 -17.94
C ALA A 31 -1.61 14.41 -18.66
N ALA A 32 -1.38 15.69 -18.35
CA ALA A 32 -2.08 16.82 -18.97
C ALA A 32 -1.78 16.98 -20.47
N PHE A 33 -0.58 16.56 -20.90
CA PHE A 33 -0.11 16.68 -22.28
C PHE A 33 -0.22 15.40 -23.10
N CYS A 34 -0.74 14.30 -22.53
CA CYS A 34 -1.02 13.09 -23.31
C CYS A 34 -2.13 13.33 -24.36
N PRO A 35 -1.95 12.85 -25.60
CA PRO A 35 -2.86 13.14 -26.71
C PRO A 35 -4.13 12.27 -26.67
N GLY A 36 -5.19 12.75 -27.33
CA GLY A 36 -6.38 11.94 -27.62
C GLY A 36 -7.32 11.67 -26.43
N PRO A 37 -8.54 11.18 -26.70
CA PRO A 37 -9.54 10.92 -25.67
C PRO A 37 -9.25 9.65 -24.84
N GLY A 38 -8.33 8.80 -25.33
CA GLY A 38 -7.98 7.49 -24.81
C GLY A 38 -8.33 6.36 -25.79
N TYR A 39 -7.72 5.18 -25.61
CA TYR A 39 -8.07 3.97 -26.37
C TYR A 39 -9.51 3.52 -26.12
N ASP A 40 -9.98 3.65 -24.88
CA ASP A 40 -11.37 3.40 -24.48
C ASP A 40 -12.09 4.73 -24.20
N THR A 41 -13.35 4.81 -24.62
CA THR A 41 -14.14 6.04 -24.50
C THR A 41 -14.88 6.19 -23.17
N SER A 42 -14.88 5.21 -22.27
CA SER A 42 -15.72 5.19 -21.05
C SER A 42 -15.58 6.48 -20.24
N GLY A 43 -14.36 6.97 -20.01
CA GLY A 43 -14.15 8.23 -19.31
C GLY A 43 -14.77 9.43 -20.03
N LEU A 44 -14.70 9.45 -21.37
CA LEU A 44 -15.30 10.49 -22.21
C LEU A 44 -16.84 10.43 -22.17
N ILE A 45 -17.42 9.22 -22.24
CA ILE A 45 -18.88 9.03 -22.13
C ILE A 45 -19.41 9.55 -20.79
N LEU A 46 -18.65 9.35 -19.71
CA LEU A 46 -19.06 9.78 -18.37
C LEU A 46 -18.96 11.28 -18.16
N LEU A 47 -18.03 11.96 -18.84
CA LEU A 47 -17.85 13.41 -18.77
C LEU A 47 -18.77 14.16 -19.75
N ASP A 48 -19.04 13.58 -20.92
CA ASP A 48 -19.93 14.13 -21.94
C ASP A 48 -20.83 13.05 -22.52
N THR A 49 -22.10 13.11 -22.14
CA THR A 49 -23.14 12.18 -22.58
C THR A 49 -23.66 12.50 -23.99
N SER A 50 -23.27 13.62 -24.60
CA SER A 50 -23.68 14.01 -25.96
C SER A 50 -23.22 13.00 -27.01
N VAL A 51 -23.98 12.85 -28.10
CA VAL A 51 -23.59 12.04 -29.26
C VAL A 51 -22.39 12.67 -29.98
N GLN A 52 -22.21 13.99 -29.89
CA GLN A 52 -21.14 14.77 -30.52
C GLN A 52 -19.87 14.87 -29.66
N ARG A 53 -19.73 14.06 -28.61
CA ARG A 53 -18.60 14.11 -27.65
C ARG A 53 -17.21 14.10 -28.28
N HIS A 54 -17.04 13.43 -29.42
CA HIS A 54 -15.76 13.37 -30.14
C HIS A 54 -15.42 14.70 -30.83
N ASP A 55 -16.43 15.41 -31.35
CA ASP A 55 -16.24 16.75 -31.92
C ASP A 55 -15.94 17.75 -30.80
N HIS A 56 -16.67 17.66 -29.68
CA HIS A 56 -16.45 18.48 -28.49
C HIS A 56 -15.05 18.29 -27.90
N PHE A 57 -14.50 17.07 -27.92
CA PHE A 57 -13.17 16.79 -27.40
C PHE A 57 -12.07 17.67 -28.02
N ASN A 58 -12.21 18.05 -29.29
CA ASN A 58 -11.25 18.93 -29.94
C ASN A 58 -11.22 20.34 -29.31
N VAL A 59 -12.34 20.77 -28.73
CA VAL A 59 -12.52 22.08 -28.09
C VAL A 59 -12.26 22.02 -26.57
N TYR A 60 -12.13 20.82 -25.98
CA TYR A 60 -11.86 20.67 -24.54
C TYR A 60 -10.63 21.45 -24.11
N THR A 61 -10.81 22.21 -23.03
CA THR A 61 -9.73 22.89 -22.33
C THR A 61 -8.68 21.90 -21.84
N ARG A 62 -7.47 22.39 -21.56
CA ARG A 62 -6.40 21.56 -21.00
C ARG A 62 -6.79 20.95 -19.66
N PHE A 63 -7.60 21.64 -18.87
CA PHE A 63 -8.11 21.15 -17.60
C PHE A 63 -9.08 19.97 -17.79
N GLU A 64 -10.02 20.06 -18.72
CA GLU A 64 -10.95 18.96 -19.02
C GLU A 64 -10.23 17.72 -19.55
N ARG A 65 -9.24 17.92 -20.43
CA ARG A 65 -8.38 16.83 -20.91
C ARG A 65 -7.58 16.20 -19.77
N PHE A 66 -7.05 17.02 -18.87
CA PHE A 66 -6.32 16.55 -17.69
C PHE A 66 -7.21 15.71 -16.76
N VAL A 67 -8.44 16.17 -16.49
CA VAL A 67 -9.44 15.43 -15.71
C VAL A 67 -9.76 14.08 -16.37
N LEU A 68 -10.02 14.09 -17.68
CA LEU A 68 -10.27 12.89 -18.46
C LEU A 68 -9.08 11.90 -18.38
N ASN A 69 -7.86 12.39 -18.55
CA ASN A 69 -6.64 11.58 -18.54
C ASN A 69 -6.33 10.95 -17.17
N LEU A 70 -6.89 11.50 -16.09
CA LEU A 70 -6.79 10.90 -14.75
C LEU A 70 -8.01 10.04 -14.37
N LEU A 71 -9.10 10.10 -15.13
CA LEU A 71 -10.27 9.26 -14.99
C LEU A 71 -10.16 8.02 -15.90
N ARG A 72 -9.40 7.01 -15.45
CA ARG A 72 -9.09 5.79 -16.22
C ARG A 72 -9.23 4.54 -15.35
N TRP A 73 -9.60 3.41 -15.98
CA TRP A 73 -9.66 2.09 -15.34
C TRP A 73 -10.46 2.09 -14.01
N ASP A 74 -9.85 1.62 -12.91
CA ASP A 74 -10.51 1.48 -11.61
C ASP A 74 -11.05 2.81 -11.05
N ALA A 75 -10.48 3.96 -11.46
CA ALA A 75 -10.98 5.28 -11.04
C ALA A 75 -12.44 5.49 -11.49
N LEU A 76 -12.87 4.87 -12.59
CA LEU A 76 -14.27 4.95 -13.04
C LEU A 76 -15.22 4.42 -11.96
N TYR A 77 -14.86 3.30 -11.33
CA TYR A 77 -15.67 2.70 -10.26
C TYR A 77 -15.67 3.58 -9.02
N PHE A 78 -14.52 4.05 -8.54
CA PHE A 78 -14.45 4.90 -7.35
C PHE A 78 -15.21 6.22 -7.52
N VAL A 79 -15.03 6.89 -8.67
CA VAL A 79 -15.65 8.19 -8.94
C VAL A 79 -17.16 8.03 -9.14
N LYS A 80 -17.62 7.04 -9.93
CA LYS A 80 -19.06 6.82 -10.11
C LYS A 80 -19.72 6.35 -8.81
N SER A 81 -19.07 5.50 -8.03
CA SER A 81 -19.60 5.08 -6.73
C SER A 81 -19.62 6.22 -5.71
N ALA A 82 -18.76 7.23 -5.84
CA ALA A 82 -18.85 8.44 -5.03
C ALA A 82 -20.04 9.32 -5.42
N GLU A 83 -20.39 9.37 -6.70
CA GLU A 83 -21.54 10.13 -7.22
C GLU A 83 -22.89 9.48 -6.86
N ARG A 84 -23.03 8.17 -7.09
CA ARG A 84 -24.34 7.48 -7.03
C ARG A 84 -24.43 6.29 -6.07
N GLY A 85 -23.36 6.00 -5.33
CA GLY A 85 -23.27 4.79 -4.50
C GLY A 85 -22.94 3.50 -5.28
N LEU A 86 -22.92 2.38 -4.56
CA LEU A 86 -22.59 1.05 -5.09
C LEU A 86 -23.84 0.36 -5.64
N ILE A 87 -24.12 0.57 -6.92
CA ILE A 87 -25.33 0.00 -7.57
C ILE A 87 -25.05 -1.38 -8.17
N HIS A 88 -23.92 -1.55 -8.86
CA HIS A 88 -23.63 -2.80 -9.58
C HIS A 88 -22.86 -3.80 -8.71
N GLU A 89 -23.15 -5.10 -8.88
CA GLU A 89 -22.49 -6.18 -8.13
C GLU A 89 -20.96 -6.13 -8.25
N GLN A 90 -20.42 -5.92 -9.46
CA GLN A 90 -18.98 -5.79 -9.67
C GLN A 90 -18.36 -4.55 -8.98
N ALA A 91 -19.14 -3.50 -8.72
CA ALA A 91 -18.62 -2.29 -8.07
C ALA A 91 -18.21 -2.55 -6.61
N TRP A 92 -18.75 -3.59 -5.97
CA TRP A 92 -18.41 -3.98 -4.59
C TRP A 92 -17.01 -4.57 -4.44
N ALA A 93 -16.31 -4.88 -5.54
CA ALA A 93 -14.89 -5.16 -5.50
C ALA A 93 -14.02 -3.91 -5.22
N PHE A 94 -14.59 -2.72 -5.43
CA PHE A 94 -13.96 -1.43 -5.16
C PHE A 94 -14.47 -0.86 -3.84
N SER A 95 -13.60 -0.15 -3.14
CA SER A 95 -13.90 0.36 -1.80
C SER A 95 -15.03 1.41 -1.81
N GLY A 96 -16.17 1.02 -1.22
CA GLY A 96 -17.25 1.95 -0.88
C GLY A 96 -16.82 3.00 0.15
N ALA A 97 -15.90 2.65 1.07
CA ALA A 97 -15.38 3.60 2.05
C ALA A 97 -14.55 4.71 1.40
N TYR A 98 -13.69 4.37 0.43
CA TYR A 98 -12.98 5.38 -0.37
C TYR A 98 -13.93 6.23 -1.21
N SER A 99 -14.93 5.62 -1.83
CA SER A 99 -15.95 6.34 -2.61
C SER A 99 -16.74 7.34 -1.76
N ARG A 100 -17.10 6.98 -0.52
CA ARG A 100 -17.71 7.90 0.46
C ARG A 100 -16.79 9.05 0.85
N LEU A 101 -15.50 8.78 1.05
CA LEU A 101 -14.51 9.83 1.30
C LEU A 101 -14.46 10.82 0.12
N LEU A 102 -14.42 10.32 -1.12
CA LEU A 102 -14.45 11.17 -2.30
C LEU A 102 -15.72 12.02 -2.34
N ASN A 103 -16.88 11.45 -2.05
CA ASN A 103 -18.14 12.19 -1.99
C ASN A 103 -18.08 13.35 -0.98
N ILE A 104 -17.61 13.11 0.23
CA ILE A 104 -17.46 14.14 1.29
C ILE A 104 -16.52 15.25 0.83
N VAL A 105 -15.34 14.89 0.31
CA VAL A 105 -14.36 15.88 -0.16
C VAL A 105 -14.92 16.67 -1.35
N THR A 106 -15.68 16.02 -2.23
CA THR A 106 -16.33 16.68 -3.37
C THR A 106 -17.36 17.70 -2.90
N ALA A 107 -18.18 17.36 -1.90
CA ALA A 107 -19.15 18.30 -1.33
C ALA A 107 -18.45 19.54 -0.76
N VAL A 108 -17.29 19.36 -0.09
CA VAL A 108 -16.48 20.46 0.44
C VAL A 108 -15.86 21.31 -0.68
N VAL A 109 -15.32 20.69 -1.73
CA VAL A 109 -14.64 21.40 -2.82
C VAL A 109 -15.62 22.13 -3.75
N SER A 110 -16.77 21.53 -4.02
CA SER A 110 -17.76 22.07 -4.96
C SER A 110 -18.75 23.06 -4.31
N GLY A 111 -19.01 22.93 -3.00
CA GLY A 111 -20.07 23.68 -2.31
C GLY A 111 -21.49 23.35 -2.80
N SER A 112 -21.66 22.30 -3.61
CA SER A 112 -22.93 21.90 -4.21
C SER A 112 -23.37 20.53 -3.71
N VAL A 113 -24.69 20.33 -3.61
CA VAL A 113 -25.30 19.03 -3.26
C VAL A 113 -25.23 18.06 -4.44
N THR A 114 -25.21 18.56 -5.68
CA THR A 114 -25.13 17.77 -6.92
C THR A 114 -23.98 18.28 -7.80
N PRO A 115 -22.73 18.01 -7.42
CA PRO A 115 -21.58 18.49 -8.16
C PRO A 115 -21.37 17.72 -9.48
N PRO A 116 -20.92 18.40 -10.55
CA PRO A 116 -20.49 17.74 -11.77
C PRO A 116 -19.36 16.72 -11.55
N LEU A 117 -19.28 15.72 -12.43
CA LEU A 117 -18.34 14.59 -12.30
C LEU A 117 -16.87 15.00 -12.13
N HIS A 118 -16.44 16.08 -12.79
CA HIS A 118 -15.05 16.55 -12.72
C HIS A 118 -14.62 16.95 -11.30
N TYR A 119 -15.54 17.38 -10.43
CA TYR A 119 -15.22 17.68 -9.04
C TYR A 119 -14.85 16.43 -8.24
N TYR A 120 -15.49 15.28 -8.51
CA TYR A 120 -15.13 14.01 -7.88
C TYR A 120 -13.73 13.54 -8.31
N VAL A 121 -13.38 13.77 -9.57
CA VAL A 121 -12.02 13.49 -10.07
C VAL A 121 -11.01 14.40 -9.37
N LEU A 122 -11.30 15.71 -9.28
CA LEU A 122 -10.45 16.67 -8.58
C LEU A 122 -10.27 16.32 -7.10
N ALA A 123 -11.36 15.93 -6.41
CA ALA A 123 -11.30 15.44 -5.04
C ALA A 123 -10.37 14.22 -4.92
N GLY A 124 -10.46 13.27 -5.85
CA GLY A 124 -9.56 12.11 -5.89
C GLY A 124 -8.09 12.48 -6.14
N ILE A 125 -7.83 13.49 -6.96
CA ILE A 125 -6.47 14.02 -7.18
C ILE A 125 -5.92 14.65 -5.90
N ILE A 126 -6.70 15.48 -5.22
CA ILE A 126 -6.32 16.14 -3.97
C ILE A 126 -6.05 15.08 -2.89
N VAL A 127 -6.99 14.16 -2.67
CA VAL A 127 -6.87 13.10 -1.66
C VAL A 127 -5.64 12.24 -1.93
N SER A 128 -5.41 11.83 -3.17
CA SER A 128 -4.30 10.92 -3.50
C SER A 128 -2.94 11.59 -3.33
N ASN A 129 -2.78 12.84 -3.77
CA ASN A 129 -1.51 13.55 -3.60
C ASN A 129 -1.25 13.93 -2.13
N ALA A 130 -2.27 14.38 -1.41
CA ALA A 130 -2.14 14.65 0.03
C ALA A 130 -1.78 13.38 0.81
N CYS A 131 -2.49 12.28 0.56
CA CYS A 131 -2.20 11.01 1.23
C CYS A 131 -0.81 10.48 0.89
N HIS A 132 -0.38 10.55 -0.38
CA HIS A 132 0.95 10.09 -0.76
C HIS A 132 2.05 10.94 -0.10
N LEU A 133 1.90 12.27 -0.03
CA LEU A 133 2.87 13.12 0.64
C LEU A 133 3.00 12.75 2.12
N ILE A 134 1.88 12.61 2.83
CA ILE A 134 1.89 12.24 4.24
C ILE A 134 2.48 10.82 4.40
N SER A 135 2.16 9.90 3.49
CA SER A 135 2.71 8.52 3.48
C SER A 135 4.24 8.52 3.38
N VAL A 136 4.83 9.36 2.52
CA VAL A 136 6.29 9.56 2.42
C VAL A 136 6.89 10.00 3.76
N LEU A 137 6.26 10.97 4.43
CA LEU A 137 6.73 11.47 5.73
C LEU A 137 6.60 10.42 6.84
N VAL A 138 5.51 9.66 6.84
CA VAL A 138 5.28 8.55 7.78
C VAL A 138 6.28 7.43 7.55
N LEU A 139 6.58 7.07 6.30
CA LEU A 139 7.60 6.06 5.97
C LEU A 139 8.99 6.49 6.46
N HIS A 140 9.38 7.74 6.21
CA HIS A 140 10.63 8.30 6.72
C HIS A 140 10.72 8.19 8.24
N ARG A 141 9.62 8.50 8.96
CA ARG A 141 9.55 8.38 10.42
C ARG A 141 9.60 6.94 10.89
N LEU A 142 8.87 6.04 10.24
CA LEU A 142 8.84 4.60 10.54
C LEU A 142 10.24 3.99 10.43
N LEU A 143 10.93 4.23 9.32
CA LEU A 143 12.25 3.64 9.11
C LEU A 143 13.30 4.23 10.07
N THR A 144 13.22 5.53 10.39
CA THR A 144 14.08 6.13 11.43
C THR A 144 13.88 5.45 12.80
N LEU A 145 12.67 4.99 13.12
CA LEU A 145 12.39 4.30 14.37
C LEU A 145 12.91 2.85 14.39
N VAL A 146 12.76 2.15 13.27
CA VAL A 146 13.01 0.70 13.18
C VAL A 146 14.48 0.36 12.90
N LEU A 147 15.26 1.29 12.33
CA LEU A 147 16.69 1.13 12.07
C LEU A 147 17.57 1.39 13.30
N GLU A 148 18.81 0.92 13.23
CA GLU A 148 19.85 1.19 14.22
C GLU A 148 20.44 2.60 14.10
N PRO A 149 20.93 3.20 15.22
CA PRO A 149 21.41 4.59 15.25
C PRO A 149 22.43 4.96 14.18
N GLN A 150 23.30 4.02 13.81
CA GLN A 150 24.33 4.24 12.79
C GLN A 150 23.75 4.42 11.38
N GLN A 151 22.56 3.87 11.12
CA GLN A 151 21.90 3.84 9.81
C GLN A 151 20.71 4.82 9.70
N GLN A 152 20.37 5.53 10.78
CA GLN A 152 19.13 6.31 10.95
C GLN A 152 19.01 7.59 10.13
N LYS A 153 20.08 8.09 9.49
CA LYS A 153 20.03 9.40 8.81
C LYS A 153 19.79 9.30 7.30
N THR A 154 20.51 8.42 6.61
CA THR A 154 20.52 8.40 5.14
C THR A 154 19.54 7.37 4.57
N ILE A 155 19.47 6.16 5.15
CA ILE A 155 18.63 5.08 4.65
C ILE A 155 17.13 5.44 4.67
N PRO A 156 16.56 5.98 5.77
CA PRO A 156 15.16 6.41 5.77
C PRO A 156 14.84 7.48 4.73
N PHE A 157 15.77 8.42 4.51
CA PHE A 157 15.61 9.49 3.52
C PHE A 157 15.60 8.94 2.10
N VAL A 158 16.55 8.06 1.75
CA VAL A 158 16.59 7.42 0.43
C VAL A 158 15.34 6.54 0.22
N ALA A 159 14.93 5.76 1.22
CA ALA A 159 13.71 4.95 1.14
C ALA A 159 12.45 5.80 0.93
N ALA A 160 12.37 6.97 1.58
CA ALA A 160 11.28 7.91 1.35
C ALA A 160 11.29 8.48 -0.08
N ILE A 161 12.46 8.79 -0.65
CA ILE A 161 12.59 9.17 -2.07
C ILE A 161 12.13 8.03 -2.99
N LEU A 162 12.50 6.78 -2.70
CA LEU A 162 12.04 5.63 -3.48
C LEU A 162 10.51 5.50 -3.46
N HIS A 163 9.87 5.84 -2.33
CA HIS A 163 8.41 5.88 -2.26
C HIS A 163 7.82 7.02 -3.10
N VAL A 164 8.43 8.21 -3.10
CA VAL A 164 8.06 9.29 -4.04
C VAL A 164 8.11 8.79 -5.50
N LEU A 165 9.19 8.08 -5.86
CA LEU A 165 9.48 7.55 -7.20
C LEU A 165 8.87 6.15 -7.45
N THR A 166 7.86 5.76 -6.68
CA THR A 166 7.26 4.43 -6.75
C THR A 166 6.74 4.08 -8.16
N PRO A 167 6.91 2.82 -8.63
CA PRO A 167 6.43 2.38 -9.94
C PRO A 167 4.90 2.44 -10.10
N ALA A 168 4.16 2.67 -9.02
CA ALA A 168 2.72 2.93 -9.06
C ALA A 168 2.36 4.24 -9.79
N SER A 169 3.31 5.18 -9.95
CA SER A 169 3.19 6.37 -10.82
C SER A 169 1.81 7.07 -10.74
N LEU A 170 1.05 7.18 -11.84
CA LEU A 170 -0.23 7.91 -11.88
C LEU A 170 -1.32 7.28 -11.00
N PHE A 171 -1.22 6.01 -10.61
CA PHE A 171 -2.11 5.42 -9.61
C PHE A 171 -1.94 6.07 -8.23
N MET A 172 -0.83 6.77 -7.96
CA MET A 172 -0.64 7.56 -6.74
C MET A 172 -1.10 9.02 -6.90
N CYS A 173 -1.63 9.39 -8.06
CA CYS A 173 -2.05 10.76 -8.42
C CYS A 173 -3.54 10.86 -8.76
N ALA A 174 -4.08 9.84 -9.43
CA ALA A 174 -5.47 9.75 -9.86
C ALA A 174 -6.39 9.25 -8.72
N PRO A 175 -7.73 9.27 -8.89
CA PRO A 175 -8.72 8.79 -7.90
C PRO A 175 -8.63 7.28 -7.59
N TYR A 176 -7.58 6.89 -6.88
CA TYR A 176 -7.18 5.52 -6.58
C TYR A 176 -6.96 5.36 -5.07
N ALA A 177 -7.27 4.17 -4.56
CA ALA A 177 -7.16 3.86 -3.13
C ALA A 177 -5.71 3.59 -2.68
N GLU A 178 -4.75 3.52 -3.60
CA GLU A 178 -3.34 3.16 -3.39
C GLU A 178 -2.63 4.12 -2.44
N ALA A 179 -2.78 5.43 -2.64
CA ALA A 179 -2.11 6.44 -1.84
C ALA A 179 -2.66 6.54 -0.41
N ILE A 180 -3.99 6.43 -0.25
CA ILE A 180 -4.60 6.40 1.09
C ILE A 180 -4.29 5.08 1.80
N PHE A 181 -4.25 3.97 1.07
CA PHE A 181 -3.81 2.68 1.59
C PHE A 181 -2.38 2.75 2.11
N SER A 182 -1.43 3.29 1.33
CA SER A 182 -0.03 3.40 1.75
C SER A 182 0.11 4.28 3.00
N LEU A 183 -0.62 5.40 3.07
CA LEU A 183 -0.66 6.26 4.26
C LEU A 183 -1.15 5.49 5.50
N LEU A 184 -2.33 4.90 5.42
CA LEU A 184 -2.95 4.22 6.55
C LEU A 184 -2.12 3.01 7.00
N ASN A 185 -1.61 2.23 6.03
CA ASN A 185 -0.82 1.05 6.32
C ASN A 185 0.52 1.40 6.98
N PHE A 186 1.26 2.39 6.47
CA PHE A 186 2.50 2.84 7.11
C PHE A 186 2.25 3.49 8.47
N THR A 187 1.13 4.19 8.65
CA THR A 187 0.77 4.78 9.95
C THR A 187 0.47 3.67 10.97
N GLY A 188 -0.26 2.63 10.57
CA GLY A 188 -0.47 1.44 11.40
C GLY A 188 0.85 0.78 11.79
N MET A 189 1.78 0.60 10.83
CA MET A 189 3.12 0.06 11.11
C MET A 189 3.94 0.97 12.04
N LEU A 190 3.83 2.30 11.91
CA LEU A 190 4.50 3.27 12.77
C LEU A 190 3.99 3.18 14.21
N LEU A 191 2.67 3.17 14.41
CA LEU A 191 2.07 3.03 15.74
C LEU A 191 2.43 1.67 16.36
N TYR A 192 2.43 0.60 15.56
CA TYR A 192 2.90 -0.71 15.98
C TYR A 192 4.36 -0.66 16.43
N ALA A 193 5.25 -0.07 15.64
CA ALA A 193 6.67 0.04 15.97
C ALA A 193 6.93 0.89 17.23
N GLN A 194 6.15 1.96 17.44
CA GLN A 194 6.18 2.75 18.67
C GLN A 194 5.76 1.92 19.88
N SER A 195 4.64 1.20 19.78
CA SER A 195 4.17 0.29 20.83
C SER A 195 5.25 -0.75 21.18
N ARG A 196 5.89 -1.36 20.18
CA ARG A 196 7.02 -2.30 20.37
C ARG A 196 8.24 -1.67 21.04
N THR A 197 8.48 -0.38 20.83
CA THR A 197 9.58 0.35 21.46
C THR A 197 9.30 0.60 22.95
N ILE A 198 8.06 0.99 23.28
CA ILE A 198 7.60 1.17 24.68
C ILE A 198 7.59 -0.17 25.42
N ALA A 199 7.17 -1.24 24.76
CA ALA A 199 7.07 -2.60 25.32
C ALA A 199 8.41 -3.19 25.80
N ARG A 200 9.55 -2.59 25.41
CA ARG A 200 10.89 -2.98 25.92
C ARG A 200 11.12 -2.54 27.36
N SER A 201 10.33 -1.60 27.88
CA SER A 201 10.29 -1.27 29.30
C SER A 201 9.58 -2.39 30.08
N THR A 202 10.06 -2.68 31.29
CA THR A 202 9.43 -3.66 32.20
C THR A 202 8.18 -3.12 32.89
N THR A 203 7.91 -1.82 32.77
CA THR A 203 6.79 -1.15 33.42
C THR A 203 5.52 -1.19 32.56
N PHE A 204 4.37 -1.31 33.24
CA PHE A 204 3.07 -1.15 32.61
C PHE A 204 2.95 0.24 31.97
N SER A 205 2.50 0.29 30.72
CA SER A 205 2.25 1.53 29.99
C SER A 205 0.93 1.45 29.23
N ILE A 206 0.00 2.34 29.57
CA ILE A 206 -1.26 2.52 28.84
C ILE A 206 -0.98 3.01 27.41
N GLN A 207 0.09 3.79 27.23
CA GLN A 207 0.51 4.30 25.93
C GLN A 207 0.86 3.16 24.95
N GLU A 208 1.45 2.06 25.45
CA GLU A 208 1.71 0.85 24.65
C GLU A 208 0.43 0.29 24.05
N ASP A 209 -0.62 0.19 24.86
CA ASP A 209 -1.90 -0.40 24.48
C ASP A 209 -2.65 0.52 23.52
N ILE A 210 -2.70 1.83 23.80
CA ILE A 210 -3.31 2.83 22.92
C ILE A 210 -2.64 2.78 21.53
N GLN A 211 -1.31 2.71 21.48
CA GLN A 211 -0.60 2.62 20.20
C GLN A 211 -0.84 1.30 19.48
N LYS A 212 -0.95 0.18 20.20
CA LYS A 212 -1.26 -1.13 19.60
C LYS A 212 -2.67 -1.16 19.01
N VAL A 213 -3.68 -0.71 19.77
CA VAL A 213 -5.06 -0.58 19.30
C VAL A 213 -5.15 0.41 18.15
N GLY A 214 -4.45 1.55 18.26
CA GLY A 214 -4.32 2.53 17.17
C GLY A 214 -3.74 1.90 15.90
N ALA A 215 -2.72 1.05 16.00
CA ALA A 215 -2.20 0.30 14.85
C ALA A 215 -3.27 -0.60 14.22
N GLY A 216 -4.03 -1.34 15.04
CA GLY A 216 -5.17 -2.14 14.59
C GLY A 216 -6.24 -1.33 13.86
N LEU A 217 -6.58 -0.15 14.40
CA LEU A 217 -7.54 0.77 13.77
C LEU A 217 -7.05 1.27 12.40
N PHE A 218 -5.79 1.69 12.30
CA PHE A 218 -5.22 2.13 11.02
C PHE A 218 -5.12 0.99 10.00
N PHE A 219 -4.76 -0.22 10.42
CA PHE A 219 -4.80 -1.41 9.56
C PHE A 219 -6.22 -1.78 9.13
N ALA A 220 -7.21 -1.65 10.02
CA ALA A 220 -8.61 -1.87 9.71
C ALA A 220 -9.11 -0.86 8.65
N THR A 221 -8.82 0.43 8.83
CA THR A 221 -9.17 1.46 7.85
C THR A 221 -8.43 1.25 6.53
N ALA A 222 -7.16 0.81 6.55
CA ALA A 222 -6.44 0.42 5.33
C ALA A 222 -7.13 -0.75 4.62
N THR A 223 -7.65 -1.72 5.36
CA THR A 223 -8.41 -2.88 4.85
C THR A 223 -9.74 -2.44 4.21
N LEU A 224 -10.40 -1.44 4.77
CA LEU A 224 -11.60 -0.83 4.17
C LEU A 224 -11.26 -0.12 2.85
N MET A 225 -10.10 0.53 2.75
CA MET A 225 -9.66 1.16 1.50
C MET A 225 -9.30 0.11 0.44
N ARG A 226 -8.63 -0.97 0.84
CA ARG A 226 -8.27 -2.08 -0.03
C ARG A 226 -8.13 -3.39 0.75
N SER A 227 -8.67 -4.48 0.19
CA SER A 227 -8.67 -5.82 0.82
C SER A 227 -7.28 -6.36 1.16
N ASN A 228 -6.21 -5.93 0.47
CA ASN A 228 -4.85 -6.33 0.79
C ASN A 228 -4.34 -5.78 2.14
N GLY A 229 -5.07 -4.86 2.78
CA GLY A 229 -4.83 -4.45 4.17
C GLY A 229 -5.00 -5.57 5.19
N LEU A 230 -5.78 -6.61 4.86
CA LEU A 230 -5.93 -7.81 5.68
C LEU A 230 -4.57 -8.46 5.97
N LEU A 231 -3.63 -8.38 5.03
CA LEU A 231 -2.28 -8.94 5.18
C LEU A 231 -1.51 -8.29 6.33
N SER A 232 -1.81 -7.05 6.70
CA SER A 232 -1.16 -6.39 7.86
C SER A 232 -1.53 -7.05 9.19
N GLY A 233 -2.61 -7.83 9.23
CA GLY A 233 -2.93 -8.70 10.36
C GLY A 233 -1.85 -9.74 10.68
N THR A 234 -0.99 -10.11 9.72
CA THR A 234 0.11 -11.05 9.97
C THR A 234 1.16 -10.48 10.93
N ILE A 235 1.31 -9.15 10.99
CA ILE A 235 2.19 -8.47 11.95
C ILE A 235 1.69 -8.72 13.38
N LEU A 236 0.38 -8.56 13.60
CA LEU A 236 -0.24 -8.77 14.91
C LEU A 236 -0.27 -10.26 15.29
N LEU A 237 -0.52 -11.13 14.30
CA LEU A 237 -0.49 -12.58 14.50
C LEU A 237 0.91 -13.06 14.96
N TYR A 238 1.98 -12.50 14.38
CA TYR A 238 3.34 -12.79 14.81
C TYR A 238 3.57 -12.48 16.30
N ASP A 239 3.07 -11.33 16.77
CA ASP A 239 3.14 -10.94 18.19
C ASP A 239 2.34 -11.92 19.07
N VAL A 240 1.12 -12.29 18.68
CA VAL A 240 0.31 -13.27 19.43
C VAL A 240 1.05 -14.60 19.55
N VAL A 241 1.58 -15.14 18.46
CA VAL A 241 2.34 -16.39 18.46
C VAL A 241 3.56 -16.29 19.39
N ARG A 242 4.30 -15.19 19.32
CA ARG A 242 5.45 -14.93 20.21
C ARG A 242 5.05 -14.91 21.69
N TYR A 243 3.97 -14.22 22.05
CA TYR A 243 3.51 -14.16 23.44
C TYR A 243 2.95 -15.50 23.93
N LEU A 244 2.27 -16.27 23.07
CA LEU A 244 1.80 -17.61 23.42
C LEU A 244 2.94 -18.58 23.74
N PHE A 245 4.05 -18.51 22.99
CA PHE A 245 5.25 -19.29 23.32
C PHE A 245 5.91 -18.83 24.61
N ALA A 246 5.95 -17.52 24.89
CA ALA A 246 6.46 -17.00 26.16
C ALA A 246 5.64 -17.48 27.37
N LEU A 247 4.31 -17.54 27.25
CA LEU A 247 3.42 -18.05 28.31
C LEU A 247 3.60 -19.55 28.61
N LYS A 248 4.10 -20.34 27.66
CA LYS A 248 4.43 -21.76 27.86
C LYS A 248 5.74 -21.96 28.62
N SER A 249 6.62 -20.95 28.63
CA SER A 249 7.81 -20.94 29.48
C SER A 249 7.45 -20.64 30.93
N THR A 250 8.22 -21.14 31.89
CA THR A 250 7.89 -21.31 33.33
C THR A 250 7.53 -20.03 34.11
N GLN A 251 7.53 -18.84 33.49
CA GLN A 251 7.09 -17.59 34.13
C GLN A 251 5.89 -16.98 33.41
N ARG A 252 4.69 -17.29 33.92
CA ARG A 252 3.44 -16.65 33.49
C ARG A 252 3.42 -15.20 33.96
N SER A 253 3.54 -14.27 33.03
CA SER A 253 3.41 -12.83 33.31
C SER A 253 2.03 -12.32 32.92
N ILE A 254 1.36 -11.62 33.84
CA ILE A 254 0.08 -10.92 33.58
C ILE A 254 0.24 -9.93 32.40
N HIS A 255 1.44 -9.37 32.23
CA HIS A 255 1.76 -8.47 31.13
C HIS A 255 1.64 -9.12 29.76
N ASP A 256 2.01 -10.40 29.63
CA ASP A 256 1.93 -11.14 28.36
C ASP A 256 0.48 -11.48 28.01
N VAL A 257 -0.34 -11.83 29.01
CA VAL A 257 -1.79 -12.05 28.82
C VAL A 257 -2.46 -10.76 28.34
N ARG A 258 -2.19 -9.62 28.98
CA ARG A 258 -2.70 -8.31 28.54
C ARG A 258 -2.29 -8.02 27.09
N ARG A 259 -1.02 -8.20 26.75
CA ARG A 259 -0.49 -7.96 25.39
C ARG A 259 -1.20 -8.82 24.34
N ILE A 260 -1.48 -10.08 24.65
CA ILE A 260 -2.28 -10.95 23.79
C ILE A 260 -3.68 -10.37 23.61
N LEU A 261 -4.38 -10.04 24.70
CA LEU A 261 -5.74 -9.49 24.62
C LEU A 261 -5.80 -8.21 23.78
N VAL A 262 -4.91 -7.26 24.02
CA VAL A 262 -4.83 -5.99 23.27
C VAL A 262 -4.49 -6.23 21.79
N THR A 263 -3.59 -7.18 21.51
CA THR A 263 -3.23 -7.54 20.12
C THR A 263 -4.39 -8.24 19.42
N CYS A 264 -5.14 -9.10 20.12
CA CYS A 264 -6.36 -9.73 19.61
C CYS A 264 -7.45 -8.69 19.32
N ILE A 265 -7.68 -7.72 20.22
CA ILE A 265 -8.62 -6.61 19.98
C ILE A 265 -8.21 -5.86 18.70
N SER A 266 -6.92 -5.55 18.56
CA SER A 266 -6.37 -4.87 17.37
C SER A 266 -6.57 -5.69 16.09
N GLY A 267 -6.39 -7.01 16.15
CA GLY A 267 -6.64 -7.92 15.02
C GLY A 267 -8.12 -8.07 14.67
N SER A 268 -9.00 -8.09 15.67
CA SER A 268 -10.45 -8.15 15.47
C SER A 268 -10.99 -6.94 14.71
N LEU A 269 -10.42 -5.75 14.93
CA LEU A 269 -10.77 -4.54 14.15
C LEU A 269 -10.53 -4.76 12.64
N ILE A 270 -9.42 -5.40 12.27
CA ILE A 270 -9.08 -5.71 10.87
C ILE A 270 -10.10 -6.72 10.30
N ALA A 271 -10.43 -7.76 11.07
CA ALA A 271 -11.43 -8.75 10.66
C ALA A 271 -12.81 -8.11 10.44
N ILE A 272 -13.25 -7.23 11.34
CA ILE A 272 -14.51 -6.49 11.20
C ILE A 272 -14.48 -5.61 9.94
N ALA A 273 -13.38 -4.90 9.69
CA ALA A 273 -13.22 -4.10 8.48
C ALA A 273 -13.27 -4.93 7.18
N PHE A 274 -12.78 -6.17 7.20
CA PHE A 274 -12.83 -7.06 6.04
C PHE A 274 -14.22 -7.69 5.84
N ILE A 275 -14.87 -8.11 6.92
CA ILE A 275 -16.16 -8.82 6.88
C ILE A 275 -17.33 -7.84 6.70
N GLY A 276 -17.26 -6.64 7.27
CA GLY A 276 -18.35 -5.65 7.26
C GLY A 276 -18.89 -5.33 5.86
N PRO A 277 -18.05 -4.94 4.88
CA PRO A 277 -18.52 -4.70 3.51
C PRO A 277 -19.15 -5.93 2.85
N GLN A 278 -18.68 -7.14 3.17
CA GLN A 278 -19.26 -8.39 2.64
C GLN A 278 -20.65 -8.64 3.21
N TYR A 279 -20.83 -8.37 4.51
CA TYR A 279 -22.11 -8.49 5.18
C TYR A 279 -23.13 -7.49 4.62
N LEU A 280 -22.73 -6.23 4.42
CA LEU A 280 -23.60 -5.21 3.81
C LEU A 280 -24.02 -5.59 2.39
N ALA A 281 -23.11 -6.16 1.59
CA ALA A 281 -23.46 -6.67 0.27
C ALA A 281 -24.42 -7.85 0.33
N TYR A 282 -24.22 -8.74 1.30
CA TYR A 282 -25.11 -9.89 1.50
C TYR A 282 -26.53 -9.44 1.83
N THR A 283 -26.70 -8.45 2.72
CA THR A 283 -28.02 -7.91 3.04
C THR A 283 -28.69 -7.21 1.86
N GLU A 284 -27.91 -6.63 0.95
CA GLU A 284 -28.41 -5.95 -0.26
C GLU A 284 -28.88 -6.95 -1.34
N PHE A 285 -28.07 -7.98 -1.62
CA PHE A 285 -28.30 -8.86 -2.78
C PHE A 285 -28.90 -10.23 -2.45
N CYS A 286 -28.81 -10.69 -1.20
CA CYS A 286 -29.21 -12.06 -0.82
C CYS A 286 -30.52 -12.11 -0.01
N ASN A 287 -31.02 -10.97 0.47
CA ASN A 287 -32.37 -10.88 1.03
C ASN A 287 -33.36 -10.89 -0.15
N GLY A 288 -34.06 -12.00 -0.35
CA GLY A 288 -34.84 -12.37 -1.55
C GLY A 288 -36.07 -11.51 -1.88
N GLU A 289 -36.03 -10.20 -1.61
CA GLU A 289 -37.07 -9.22 -1.95
C GLU A 289 -36.95 -8.72 -3.39
N SER A 290 -35.78 -8.86 -4.01
CA SER A 290 -35.59 -8.55 -5.42
C SER A 290 -36.09 -9.72 -6.26
N GLY A 291 -37.21 -9.55 -6.98
CA GLY A 291 -37.86 -10.58 -7.84
C GLY A 291 -37.00 -11.15 -8.99
N THR A 292 -35.70 -10.87 -8.99
CA THR A 292 -34.67 -11.55 -9.78
C THR A 292 -34.04 -12.62 -8.89
N GLY A 293 -34.17 -13.90 -9.23
CA GLY A 293 -33.76 -15.03 -8.38
C GLY A 293 -32.39 -14.90 -7.68
N ILE A 294 -32.25 -15.64 -6.57
CA ILE A 294 -31.10 -15.57 -5.65
C ILE A 294 -29.77 -15.71 -6.41
N ARG A 295 -28.80 -14.84 -6.12
CA ARG A 295 -27.48 -14.86 -6.76
C ARG A 295 -26.71 -16.14 -6.34
N PRO A 296 -25.99 -16.82 -7.25
CA PRO A 296 -25.32 -18.10 -6.94
C PRO A 296 -24.29 -18.05 -5.81
N TRP A 297 -23.71 -16.87 -5.52
CA TRP A 297 -22.77 -16.73 -4.43
C TRP A 297 -23.43 -16.61 -3.05
N CYS A 298 -24.73 -16.27 -2.99
CA CYS A 298 -25.50 -16.26 -1.75
C CYS A 298 -25.71 -17.68 -1.20
N GLU A 299 -25.76 -18.69 -2.07
CA GLU A 299 -25.99 -20.09 -1.71
C GLU A 299 -24.71 -20.82 -1.22
N LYS A 300 -23.53 -20.17 -1.33
CA LYS A 300 -22.28 -20.75 -0.88
C LYS A 300 -22.20 -20.76 0.65
N ARG A 301 -21.55 -21.79 1.22
CA ARG A 301 -21.33 -21.91 2.68
C ARG A 301 -20.72 -20.66 3.32
N LEU A 302 -19.82 -19.99 2.60
CA LEU A 302 -19.27 -18.69 2.98
C LEU A 302 -19.54 -17.72 1.83
N PRO A 303 -20.67 -16.99 1.87
CA PRO A 303 -21.02 -16.05 0.82
C PRO A 303 -20.06 -14.87 0.85
N SER A 304 -19.52 -14.50 -0.32
CA SER A 304 -18.64 -13.35 -0.46
C SER A 304 -18.81 -12.73 -1.84
N ILE A 305 -19.34 -11.50 -1.86
CA ILE A 305 -19.45 -10.72 -3.10
C ILE A 305 -18.06 -10.44 -3.69
N TYR A 306 -17.03 -10.24 -2.85
CA TYR A 306 -15.69 -9.99 -3.32
C TYR A 306 -15.11 -11.21 -4.05
N SER A 307 -15.15 -12.40 -3.44
CA SER A 307 -14.67 -13.62 -4.08
C SER A 307 -15.49 -13.97 -5.33
N TRP A 308 -16.80 -13.73 -5.29
CA TRP A 308 -17.65 -13.85 -6.47
C TRP A 308 -17.18 -12.91 -7.58
N ALA A 309 -17.06 -11.62 -7.31
CA ALA A 309 -16.70 -10.64 -8.33
C ALA A 309 -15.32 -10.91 -8.92
N GLN A 310 -14.33 -11.21 -8.07
CA GLN A 310 -12.98 -11.63 -8.48
C GLN A 310 -13.04 -12.82 -9.46
N SER A 311 -13.79 -13.87 -9.12
CA SER A 311 -13.84 -15.08 -9.94
C SER A 311 -14.74 -14.97 -11.18
N HIS A 312 -15.88 -14.29 -11.08
CA HIS A 312 -16.92 -14.24 -12.11
C HIS A 312 -16.66 -13.15 -13.15
N TYR A 313 -16.28 -11.94 -12.70
CA TYR A 313 -16.07 -10.81 -13.61
C TYR A 313 -14.61 -10.68 -14.08
N TRP A 314 -13.65 -11.10 -13.25
CA TRP A 314 -12.22 -10.96 -13.57
C TRP A 314 -11.46 -12.27 -13.71
N ASN A 315 -12.13 -13.44 -13.59
CA ASN A 315 -11.48 -14.75 -13.68
C ASN A 315 -10.27 -14.95 -12.73
N VAL A 316 -10.26 -14.25 -11.59
CA VAL A 316 -9.23 -14.39 -10.56
C VAL A 316 -9.44 -15.68 -9.78
N GLY A 317 -8.35 -16.40 -9.51
CA GLY A 317 -8.35 -17.65 -8.76
C GLY A 317 -7.01 -18.35 -8.83
N LEU A 318 -6.84 -19.38 -8.00
CA LEU A 318 -5.58 -20.11 -7.89
C LEU A 318 -5.10 -20.62 -9.26
N PHE A 319 -3.93 -20.16 -9.66
CA PHE A 319 -3.24 -20.40 -10.92
C PHE A 319 -4.00 -20.07 -12.22
N ARG A 320 -5.19 -19.44 -12.14
CA ARG A 320 -6.00 -19.11 -13.34
C ARG A 320 -5.31 -18.13 -14.29
N TYR A 321 -4.42 -17.30 -13.76
CA TYR A 321 -3.69 -16.31 -14.55
C TYR A 321 -2.47 -16.90 -15.29
N TRP A 322 -2.06 -18.13 -14.99
CA TRP A 322 -0.93 -18.80 -15.63
C TRP A 322 -1.29 -19.32 -17.01
N THR A 323 -1.23 -18.41 -17.98
CA THR A 323 -1.41 -18.72 -19.40
C THR A 323 -0.21 -18.22 -20.18
N VAL A 324 0.09 -18.85 -21.31
CA VAL A 324 1.23 -18.45 -22.18
C VAL A 324 1.06 -16.99 -22.65
N SER A 325 -0.17 -16.56 -22.93
CA SER A 325 -0.48 -15.18 -23.33
C SER A 325 -0.16 -14.15 -22.25
N ASN A 326 -0.20 -14.54 -20.96
CA ASN A 326 0.10 -13.63 -19.85
C ASN A 326 1.58 -13.60 -19.47
N LEU A 327 2.44 -14.43 -20.10
CA LEU A 327 3.87 -14.49 -19.79
C LEU A 327 4.56 -13.12 -19.83
N PRO A 328 4.29 -12.21 -20.79
CA PRO A 328 4.88 -10.86 -20.78
C PRO A 328 4.55 -10.06 -19.51
N LEU A 329 3.35 -10.23 -18.96
CA LEU A 329 2.89 -9.54 -17.75
C LEU A 329 3.58 -10.09 -16.50
N PHE A 330 3.87 -11.39 -16.47
CA PHE A 330 4.75 -11.98 -15.45
C PHE A 330 6.18 -11.43 -15.54
N MET A 331 6.72 -11.29 -16.75
CA MET A 331 8.05 -10.70 -16.95
C MET A 331 8.11 -9.25 -16.47
N LEU A 332 7.05 -8.48 -16.70
CA LEU A 332 6.95 -7.08 -16.26
C LEU A 332 6.81 -6.94 -14.74
N ALA A 333 6.13 -7.90 -14.10
CA ALA A 333 5.99 -7.99 -12.65
C ALA A 333 7.22 -8.58 -11.93
N ALA A 334 8.05 -9.35 -12.63
CA ALA A 334 9.14 -10.13 -12.05
C ALA A 334 10.14 -9.32 -11.21
N PRO A 335 10.60 -8.11 -11.63
CA PRO A 335 11.55 -7.34 -10.82
C PRO A 335 10.99 -6.96 -9.45
N MET A 336 9.73 -6.52 -9.40
CA MET A 336 9.09 -6.16 -8.14
C MET A 336 8.77 -7.39 -7.29
N LEU A 337 8.32 -8.49 -7.90
CA LEU A 337 8.15 -9.75 -7.16
C LEU A 337 9.46 -10.22 -6.53
N TRP A 338 10.55 -10.22 -7.31
CA TRP A 338 11.87 -10.57 -6.83
C TRP A 338 12.29 -9.67 -5.65
N LEU A 339 12.05 -8.35 -5.73
CA LEU A 339 12.32 -7.43 -4.63
C LEU A 339 11.48 -7.73 -3.38
N LEU A 340 10.17 -7.94 -3.51
CA LEU A 340 9.30 -8.26 -2.37
C LEU A 340 9.74 -9.57 -1.70
N PHE A 341 10.01 -10.61 -2.48
CA PHE A 341 10.48 -11.90 -1.96
C PHE A 341 11.85 -11.79 -1.31
N THR A 342 12.85 -11.25 -2.01
CA THR A 342 14.23 -11.20 -1.50
C THR A 342 14.36 -10.31 -0.28
N SER A 343 13.70 -9.14 -0.27
CA SER A 343 13.72 -8.25 0.90
C SER A 343 13.04 -8.89 2.11
N SER A 344 11.91 -9.58 1.92
CA SER A 344 11.25 -10.31 3.00
C SER A 344 12.11 -11.44 3.56
N VAL A 345 12.60 -12.32 2.68
CA VAL A 345 13.34 -13.51 3.09
C VAL A 345 14.65 -13.13 3.77
N THR A 346 15.35 -12.12 3.25
CA THR A 346 16.61 -11.65 3.85
C THR A 346 16.35 -11.10 5.25
N LEU A 347 15.35 -10.23 5.42
CA LEU A 347 15.04 -9.66 6.73
C LEU A 347 14.59 -10.72 7.74
N LEU A 348 13.72 -11.64 7.33
CA LEU A 348 13.25 -12.72 8.21
C LEU A 348 14.40 -13.67 8.61
N ARG A 349 15.33 -13.98 7.69
CA ARG A 349 16.49 -14.85 7.97
C ARG A 349 17.51 -14.19 8.88
N SER A 350 17.84 -12.91 8.66
CA SER A 350 18.79 -12.19 9.50
C SER A 350 18.36 -12.21 10.97
N CYS A 351 17.06 -12.02 11.25
CA CYS A 351 16.56 -12.06 12.62
C CYS A 351 16.40 -13.48 13.18
N ALA A 352 16.11 -14.48 12.35
CA ALA A 352 16.08 -15.89 12.79
C ALA A 352 17.47 -16.40 13.18
N GLY A 353 18.52 -15.96 12.47
CA GLY A 353 19.91 -16.28 12.78
C GLY A 353 20.36 -15.75 14.15
N ASP A 354 19.92 -14.55 14.54
CA ASP A 354 20.19 -13.97 15.86
C ASP A 354 19.49 -14.72 16.99
N LEU A 355 18.24 -15.15 16.78
CA LEU A 355 17.46 -15.94 17.75
C LEU A 355 18.04 -17.35 17.97
N LEU A 356 18.67 -17.93 16.95
CA LEU A 356 19.34 -19.24 17.03
C LEU A 356 20.75 -19.16 17.64
N ARG A 357 21.41 -18.00 17.54
CA ARG A 357 22.76 -17.77 18.12
C ARG A 357 22.76 -17.44 19.60
N THR A 358 21.61 -17.17 20.21
CA THR A 358 21.46 -16.95 21.66
C THR A 358 21.49 -18.22 22.53
N THR A 359 22.25 -19.25 22.13
CA THR A 359 22.72 -20.27 23.08
C THR A 359 23.95 -19.72 23.82
N PRO A 360 23.93 -19.58 25.16
CA PRO A 360 25.04 -19.03 25.91
C PRO A 360 26.19 -20.03 25.92
N VAL A 361 27.13 -19.91 24.99
CA VAL A 361 28.42 -20.60 25.11
C VAL A 361 29.34 -19.68 25.91
N SER A 362 29.46 -19.98 27.20
CA SER A 362 30.49 -19.38 28.06
C SER A 362 31.88 -19.67 27.49
N GLY A 363 32.68 -18.63 27.28
CA GLY A 363 34.14 -18.77 27.29
C GLY A 363 34.90 -18.71 25.96
N ALA A 364 34.40 -18.02 24.93
CA ALA A 364 35.23 -17.66 23.78
C ALA A 364 35.20 -16.15 23.53
N SER A 365 36.36 -15.53 23.46
CA SER A 365 36.56 -14.15 23.03
C SER A 365 36.05 -13.97 21.60
N VAL A 366 34.80 -13.53 21.47
CA VAL A 366 34.15 -13.27 20.18
C VAL A 366 34.74 -11.98 19.61
N THR A 367 35.57 -12.12 18.58
CA THR A 367 35.77 -11.08 17.59
C THR A 367 34.40 -10.63 17.11
N GLN A 368 34.07 -9.36 17.36
CA GLN A 368 32.84 -8.72 16.91
C GLN A 368 32.80 -8.69 15.38
N ASP A 369 32.37 -9.77 14.74
CA ASP A 369 31.87 -9.71 13.38
C ASP A 369 30.48 -9.08 13.43
N ALA A 370 30.45 -7.81 13.04
CA ALA A 370 29.29 -6.93 12.96
C ALA A 370 28.24 -7.46 11.96
N GLY A 371 27.47 -8.47 12.35
CA GLY A 371 26.23 -8.86 11.69
C GLY A 371 25.02 -8.19 12.36
N SER A 372 25.02 -6.86 12.48
CA SER A 372 23.89 -6.12 13.06
C SER A 372 22.63 -6.32 12.20
N ALA A 373 21.53 -6.75 12.82
CA ALA A 373 20.26 -6.91 12.14
C ALA A 373 19.82 -5.58 11.48
N ILE A 374 19.63 -5.61 10.16
CA ILE A 374 19.27 -4.45 9.33
C ILE A 374 18.01 -3.74 9.86
N CYS A 375 17.09 -4.44 10.52
CA CYS A 375 15.85 -3.88 11.04
C CYS A 375 15.41 -4.61 12.33
N LYS A 376 14.95 -3.83 13.32
CA LYS A 376 14.56 -4.33 14.66
C LYS A 376 13.23 -5.09 14.69
N LEU A 377 12.43 -5.02 13.61
CA LEU A 377 11.07 -5.55 13.52
C LEU A 377 10.90 -6.39 12.24
N PRO A 378 11.41 -7.64 12.22
CA PRO A 378 11.31 -8.50 11.05
C PRO A 378 9.88 -8.81 10.61
N GLU A 379 8.91 -8.76 11.52
CA GLU A 379 7.50 -9.02 11.25
C GLU A 379 6.88 -8.06 10.21
N LEU A 380 7.47 -6.88 10.01
CA LEU A 380 7.06 -5.93 8.96
C LEU A 380 7.24 -6.49 7.54
N ALA A 381 8.05 -7.55 7.37
CA ALA A 381 8.23 -8.24 6.09
C ALA A 381 7.10 -9.23 5.75
N LEU A 382 6.30 -9.66 6.74
CA LEU A 382 5.29 -10.71 6.53
C LEU A 382 4.20 -10.26 5.55
N PRO A 383 3.58 -9.07 5.67
CA PRO A 383 2.49 -8.68 4.77
C PRO A 383 2.92 -8.66 3.30
N GLN A 384 4.12 -8.16 3.00
CA GLN A 384 4.61 -8.13 1.62
C GLN A 384 5.03 -9.51 1.10
N LEU A 385 5.46 -10.43 1.97
CA LEU A 385 5.74 -11.81 1.58
C LEU A 385 4.46 -12.52 1.15
N PHE A 386 3.40 -12.40 1.96
CA PHE A 386 2.08 -12.95 1.61
C PHE A 386 1.52 -12.29 0.35
N LEU A 387 1.75 -10.99 0.16
CA LEU A 387 1.37 -10.29 -1.06
C LEU A 387 2.07 -10.89 -2.29
N ALA A 388 3.38 -11.09 -2.22
CA ALA A 388 4.17 -11.63 -3.32
C ALA A 388 3.75 -13.07 -3.67
N VAL A 389 3.52 -13.92 -2.66
CA VAL A 389 2.97 -15.28 -2.85
C VAL A 389 1.59 -15.21 -3.49
N SER A 390 0.71 -14.34 -3.00
CA SER A 390 -0.66 -14.22 -3.53
C SER A 390 -0.69 -13.65 -4.95
N ALA A 391 0.25 -12.76 -5.29
CA ALA A 391 0.39 -12.21 -6.65
C ALA A 391 0.83 -13.25 -7.66
N VAL A 392 1.71 -14.18 -7.27
CA VAL A 392 2.18 -15.26 -8.14
C VAL A 392 1.13 -16.36 -8.27
N THR A 393 0.37 -16.64 -7.21
CA THR A 393 -0.51 -17.81 -7.16
C THR A 393 -1.97 -17.51 -7.49
N THR A 394 -2.50 -16.33 -7.18
CA THR A 394 -3.96 -16.13 -7.08
C THR A 394 -4.49 -14.99 -7.95
N PHE A 395 -3.96 -13.77 -7.83
CA PHE A 395 -4.51 -12.61 -8.56
C PHE A 395 -3.65 -12.21 -9.76
N HIS A 396 -4.18 -11.33 -10.62
CA HIS A 396 -3.50 -10.86 -11.83
C HIS A 396 -2.16 -10.19 -11.48
N VAL A 397 -1.05 -10.83 -11.83
CA VAL A 397 0.30 -10.44 -11.37
C VAL A 397 0.70 -9.00 -11.74
N GLN A 398 0.14 -8.49 -12.84
CA GLN A 398 0.43 -7.17 -13.42
C GLN A 398 0.19 -6.00 -12.45
N ILE A 399 -0.71 -6.17 -11.46
CA ILE A 399 -0.99 -5.11 -10.49
C ILE A 399 0.07 -5.00 -9.38
N VAL A 400 1.05 -5.91 -9.30
CA VAL A 400 2.04 -5.94 -8.21
C VAL A 400 2.84 -4.64 -8.12
N ASN A 401 3.22 -4.07 -9.26
CA ASN A 401 3.98 -2.81 -9.35
C ASN A 401 3.21 -1.64 -8.72
N ARG A 402 1.87 -1.68 -8.78
CA ARG A 402 0.97 -0.69 -8.19
C ARG A 402 0.83 -0.90 -6.67
N ILE A 403 0.52 -2.12 -6.25
CA ILE A 403 0.15 -2.42 -4.85
C ILE A 403 1.36 -2.55 -3.91
N ALA A 404 2.57 -2.80 -4.45
CA ALA A 404 3.81 -2.83 -3.66
C ALA A 404 4.12 -1.50 -2.95
N SER A 405 3.52 -0.39 -3.42
CA SER A 405 3.72 0.96 -2.85
C SER A 405 3.34 1.09 -1.38
N GLY A 406 2.46 0.23 -0.86
CA GLY A 406 2.03 0.24 0.54
C GLY A 406 2.86 -0.62 1.50
N TYR A 407 4.03 -1.12 1.08
CA TYR A 407 4.87 -2.02 1.89
C TYR A 407 6.30 -1.49 2.05
N PRO A 408 6.84 -1.35 3.28
CA PRO A 408 8.04 -0.54 3.51
C PRO A 408 9.37 -1.30 3.32
N VAL A 409 9.36 -2.63 3.40
CA VAL A 409 10.59 -3.41 3.57
C VAL A 409 11.43 -3.48 2.29
N TRP A 410 10.80 -3.53 1.11
CA TRP A 410 11.56 -3.48 -0.14
C TRP A 410 12.22 -2.11 -0.37
N TYR A 411 11.57 -1.00 0.03
CA TYR A 411 12.18 0.33 -0.01
C TYR A 411 13.43 0.39 0.88
N LEU A 412 13.32 -0.18 2.08
CA LEU A 412 14.45 -0.28 3.01
C LEU A 412 15.61 -1.06 2.36
N MET A 413 15.35 -2.23 1.78
CA MET A 413 16.38 -3.05 1.15
C MET A 413 17.09 -2.32 0.01
N VAL A 414 16.35 -1.69 -0.90
CA VAL A 414 16.95 -0.94 -2.01
C VAL A 414 17.75 0.26 -1.50
N ALA A 415 17.26 0.97 -0.47
CA ALA A 415 17.98 2.07 0.14
C ALA A 415 19.29 1.60 0.82
N THR A 416 19.29 0.44 1.47
CA THR A 416 20.53 -0.14 2.04
C THR A 416 21.55 -0.48 0.95
N TRP A 417 21.11 -1.12 -0.14
CA TRP A 417 21.99 -1.43 -1.29
C TRP A 417 22.57 -0.18 -1.96
N ALA A 418 21.81 0.92 -1.99
CA ALA A 418 22.28 2.18 -2.54
C ALA A 418 23.36 2.85 -1.67
N ILE A 419 23.30 2.68 -0.35
CA ILE A 419 24.15 3.41 0.60
C ILE A 419 25.40 2.63 1.02
N ASP A 420 25.34 1.30 1.11
CA ASP A 420 26.40 0.41 1.64
C ASP A 420 27.65 0.27 0.73
N SER A 421 27.98 1.33 0.00
CA SER A 421 28.95 1.41 -1.09
C SER A 421 30.42 1.47 -0.66
N GLN A 422 30.76 1.34 0.63
CA GLN A 422 32.10 1.70 1.13
C GLN A 422 33.04 0.55 1.57
N GLY A 423 32.71 -0.74 1.38
CA GLY A 423 33.52 -1.82 2.00
C GLY A 423 34.25 -2.86 1.12
N SER A 424 33.78 -3.23 -0.07
CA SER A 424 34.27 -4.45 -0.76
C SER A 424 33.93 -4.52 -2.26
N SER A 425 34.60 -5.38 -3.03
CA SER A 425 34.23 -5.69 -4.43
C SER A 425 32.79 -6.24 -4.55
N SER A 426 32.30 -6.93 -3.52
CA SER A 426 30.91 -7.42 -3.44
C SER A 426 29.91 -6.27 -3.31
N THR A 427 30.23 -5.21 -2.56
CA THR A 427 29.32 -4.07 -2.33
C THR A 427 29.17 -3.15 -3.54
N LYS A 428 30.18 -3.09 -4.43
CA LYS A 428 30.07 -2.38 -5.72
C LYS A 428 28.95 -2.96 -6.60
N ASN A 429 28.82 -4.28 -6.65
CA ASN A 429 27.76 -4.94 -7.42
C ASN A 429 26.35 -4.63 -6.87
N LEU A 430 26.19 -4.50 -5.55
CA LEU A 430 24.92 -4.13 -4.93
C LEU A 430 24.50 -2.69 -5.25
N SER A 431 25.44 -1.75 -5.22
CA SER A 431 25.18 -0.35 -5.58
C SER A 431 24.78 -0.21 -7.06
N SER A 432 25.48 -0.89 -7.97
CA SER A 432 25.10 -0.93 -9.39
C SER A 432 23.70 -1.54 -9.59
N ARG A 433 23.36 -2.61 -8.87
CA ARG A 433 22.00 -3.19 -8.90
C ARG A 433 20.95 -2.17 -8.44
N ALA A 434 21.18 -1.48 -7.33
CA ALA A 434 20.26 -0.45 -6.82
C ALA A 434 20.06 0.68 -7.84
N GLN A 435 21.14 1.15 -8.48
CA GLN A 435 21.05 2.18 -9.52
C GLN A 435 20.22 1.73 -10.73
N TRP A 436 20.42 0.50 -11.21
CA TRP A 436 19.63 -0.06 -12.32
C TRP A 436 18.15 -0.20 -11.95
N LEU A 437 17.85 -0.66 -10.73
CA LEU A 437 16.48 -0.76 -10.24
C LEU A 437 15.80 0.61 -10.17
N VAL A 438 16.47 1.62 -9.60
CA VAL A 438 15.91 2.98 -9.50
C VAL A 438 15.70 3.59 -10.88
N ARG A 439 16.65 3.45 -11.80
CA ARG A 439 16.48 3.89 -13.20
C ARG A 439 15.31 3.19 -13.86
N GLY A 440 15.19 1.87 -13.67
CA GLY A 440 14.07 1.07 -14.15
C GLY A 440 12.72 1.55 -13.59
N MET A 441 12.63 1.82 -12.28
CA MET A 441 11.43 2.35 -11.63
C MET A 441 11.02 3.72 -12.22
N VAL A 442 11.98 4.63 -12.44
CA VAL A 442 11.70 5.95 -13.00
C VAL A 442 11.21 5.85 -14.45
N ILE A 443 11.92 5.07 -15.29
CA ILE A 443 11.52 4.84 -16.69
C ILE A 443 10.14 4.19 -16.74
N TYR A 444 9.93 3.11 -15.96
CA TYR A 444 8.65 2.43 -15.86
C TYR A 444 7.55 3.41 -15.44
N SER A 445 7.78 4.25 -14.43
CA SER A 445 6.79 5.21 -13.96
C SER A 445 6.37 6.21 -15.04
N LEU A 446 7.32 6.71 -15.83
CA LEU A 446 7.03 7.65 -16.92
C LEU A 446 6.28 6.96 -18.06
N VAL A 447 6.74 5.79 -18.51
CA VAL A 447 6.09 5.02 -19.58
C VAL A 447 4.69 4.59 -19.15
N GLN A 448 4.57 4.02 -17.94
CA GLN A 448 3.29 3.64 -17.35
C GLN A 448 2.34 4.82 -17.24
N GLY A 449 2.85 6.00 -16.84
CA GLY A 449 2.04 7.20 -16.72
C GLY A 449 1.48 7.64 -18.07
N MET A 450 2.29 7.59 -19.13
CA MET A 450 1.82 7.88 -20.49
C MET A 450 0.77 6.86 -20.94
N LEU A 451 1.02 5.56 -20.78
CA LEU A 451 0.08 4.51 -21.16
C LEU A 451 -1.25 4.69 -20.42
N TYR A 452 -1.20 4.88 -19.10
CA TYR A 452 -2.36 5.14 -18.26
C TYR A 452 -3.18 6.33 -18.76
N ALA A 453 -2.54 7.49 -18.98
CA ALA A 453 -3.23 8.71 -19.37
C ALA A 453 -3.97 8.56 -20.72
N ASN A 454 -3.41 7.76 -21.62
CA ASN A 454 -4.00 7.42 -22.92
C ASN A 454 -5.00 6.24 -22.86
N PHE A 455 -5.41 5.77 -21.67
CA PHE A 455 -6.26 4.57 -21.50
C PHE A 455 -5.66 3.29 -22.15
N LEU A 456 -4.33 3.20 -22.25
CA LEU A 456 -3.67 1.96 -22.68
C LEU A 456 -3.36 1.09 -21.46
N PRO A 457 -3.29 -0.25 -21.63
CA PRO A 457 -2.93 -1.16 -20.55
C PRO A 457 -1.60 -0.71 -19.91
N PRO A 458 -1.63 -0.23 -18.65
CA PRO A 458 -0.48 0.41 -18.05
C PRO A 458 0.35 -0.59 -17.24
N ALA A 459 0.11 -1.88 -17.43
CA ALA A 459 0.52 -2.95 -16.53
C ALA A 459 1.43 -3.95 -17.23
#